data_AF-A0A844X3J7-F1
#
_entry.id   AF-A0A844X3J7-F1
#
_cell.length_a   1.000
_cell.length_b   1.000
_cell.length_c   1.000
_cell.angle_alpha   90.00
_cell.angle_beta   90.00
_cell.angle_gamma   90.00
#
_symmetry.space_group_name_H-M   'P 1'
#
loop_
_entity.id
_entity.type
_entity.pdbx_description
1 polymer ?
#
loop_
_entity_poly.entity_id
_entity_poly.type
_entity_poly.pdbx_seq_one_letter_code
_entity_poly.pdbx_strand_id
1 'polypeptide(L)'
;MTDFNNLVPVTETQLNGKLQQTVSAKALHNYLKVGNDFSTWIKGRIKEYGLIKNDDFLIFDSSEFRNQSTNNEQQIKWTTKRGGDRKSTDYILTIGTAKELAILNLYQADIPTHHLLQAENHFEELQQSILYGIGAIGNLMFWASENESYSEQNLKSDMRDIGYLLAQLRDVACFASNQINLLDAT
;
A
#
# COMPACT_ATOMS: atom_id res chain seq x y z
N MET A 1 -24.96 5.42 0.08
CA MET A 1 -24.23 5.81 -1.14
C MET A 1 -22.86 6.26 -0.68
N THR A 2 -21.83 5.45 -0.92
CA THR A 2 -20.44 5.79 -0.62
C THR A 2 -19.99 6.86 -1.60
N ASP A 3 -19.66 8.05 -1.11
CA ASP A 3 -19.20 9.16 -1.95
C ASP A 3 -17.83 8.83 -2.54
N PHE A 4 -17.81 8.33 -3.79
CA PHE A 4 -16.59 8.09 -4.57
C PHE A 4 -15.81 9.37 -4.92
N ASN A 5 -16.29 10.55 -4.49
CA ASN A 5 -15.70 11.86 -4.80
C ASN A 5 -14.52 12.26 -3.89
N ASN A 6 -14.13 11.42 -2.93
CA ASN A 6 -13.00 11.70 -2.05
C ASN A 6 -11.81 10.74 -2.24
N LEU A 7 -11.77 9.88 -3.26
CA LEU A 7 -10.63 8.99 -3.45
C LEU A 7 -9.40 9.75 -3.96
N VAL A 8 -8.22 9.37 -3.46
CA VAL A 8 -6.95 9.87 -3.97
C VAL A 8 -6.68 9.24 -5.35
N PRO A 9 -6.44 10.04 -6.41
CA PRO A 9 -6.26 9.50 -7.75
C PRO A 9 -4.98 8.67 -7.84
N VAL A 10 -5.11 7.45 -8.38
CA VAL A 10 -3.99 6.57 -8.68
C VAL A 10 -3.58 6.77 -10.14
N THR A 11 -2.29 6.99 -10.36
CA THR A 11 -1.68 7.20 -11.68
C THR A 11 -0.53 6.24 -11.89
N GLU A 12 -0.26 5.85 -13.13
CA GLU A 12 0.91 5.03 -13.46
C GLU A 12 2.11 5.92 -13.76
N THR A 13 3.25 5.67 -13.11
CA THR A 13 4.50 6.36 -13.40
C THR A 13 5.66 5.38 -13.49
N GLN A 14 6.70 5.75 -14.26
CA GLN A 14 7.92 4.96 -14.33
C GLN A 14 8.81 5.24 -13.11
N LEU A 15 8.97 4.23 -12.27
CA LEU A 15 9.87 4.21 -11.11
C LEU A 15 10.88 3.08 -11.33
N ASN A 16 12.18 3.38 -11.24
CA ASN A 16 13.26 2.41 -11.49
C ASN A 16 13.13 1.60 -12.79
N GLY A 17 12.61 2.22 -13.87
CA GLY A 17 12.42 1.55 -15.16
C GLY A 17 11.26 0.56 -15.21
N LYS A 18 10.44 0.48 -14.16
CA LYS A 18 9.20 -0.30 -14.12
C LYS A 18 7.99 0.63 -14.07
N LEU A 19 6.90 0.24 -14.72
CA LEU A 19 5.62 0.93 -14.62
C LEU A 19 4.98 0.55 -13.28
N GLN A 20 4.72 1.51 -12.40
CA GLN A 20 4.15 1.26 -11.08
C GLN A 20 2.98 2.20 -10.79
N GLN A 21 2.01 1.70 -10.03
CA GLN A 21 0.90 2.52 -9.52
C GLN A 21 1.41 3.47 -8.44
N THR A 22 1.04 4.73 -8.59
CA THR A 22 1.54 5.83 -7.78
C THR A 22 0.46 6.85 -7.46
N VAL A 23 0.71 7.63 -6.42
CA VAL A 23 -0.26 8.55 -5.83
C VAL A 23 0.40 9.90 -5.57
N SER A 24 -0.31 11.00 -5.82
CA SER A 24 0.16 12.34 -5.46
C SER A 24 0.16 12.52 -3.95
N ALA A 25 1.30 12.86 -3.37
CA ALA A 25 1.42 13.12 -1.93
C ALA A 25 0.56 14.31 -1.47
N LYS A 26 0.35 15.31 -2.32
CA LYS A 26 -0.55 16.45 -2.04
C LYS A 26 -2.01 15.98 -1.96
N ALA A 27 -2.42 15.13 -2.88
CA ALA A 27 -3.77 14.59 -2.88
C ALA A 27 -4.00 13.71 -1.63
N LEU A 28 -3.00 12.90 -1.25
CA LEU A 28 -3.01 12.14 0.00
C LEU A 28 -3.06 13.04 1.24
N HIS A 29 -2.25 14.10 1.29
CA HIS A 29 -2.24 15.06 2.41
C HIS A 29 -3.60 15.74 2.62
N ASN A 30 -4.22 16.17 1.51
CA ASN A 30 -5.56 16.77 1.52
C ASN A 30 -6.62 15.77 1.97
N TYR A 31 -6.53 14.52 1.51
CA TYR A 31 -7.46 13.45 1.88
C TYR A 31 -7.39 13.14 3.38
N LEU A 32 -6.18 13.00 3.92
CA LEU A 32 -5.94 12.72 5.34
C LEU A 32 -6.24 13.93 6.26
N LYS A 33 -6.50 15.12 5.69
CA LYS A 33 -6.77 16.38 6.41
C LYS A 33 -5.73 16.68 7.49
N VAL A 34 -4.45 16.44 7.18
CA VAL A 34 -3.36 16.64 8.12
C VAL A 34 -3.21 18.13 8.42
N GLY A 35 -3.22 18.50 9.71
CA GLY A 35 -3.16 19.91 10.14
C GLY A 35 -1.82 20.61 9.90
N ASN A 36 -0.74 19.87 9.64
CA ASN A 36 0.57 20.42 9.31
C ASN A 36 0.65 20.83 7.83
N ASP A 37 1.42 21.90 7.54
CA ASP A 37 1.73 22.29 6.17
C ASP A 37 2.36 21.13 5.37
N PHE A 38 1.90 20.93 4.13
CA PHE A 38 2.32 19.82 3.26
C PHE A 38 3.84 19.60 3.23
N SER A 39 4.62 20.68 3.05
CA SER A 39 6.08 20.59 2.94
C SER A 39 6.75 20.13 4.24
N THR A 40 6.22 20.54 5.38
CA THR A 40 6.71 20.13 6.71
C THR A 40 6.32 18.68 6.96
N TRP A 41 5.08 18.33 6.60
CA TRP A 41 4.56 16.97 6.75
C TRP A 41 5.35 15.95 5.93
N ILE A 42 5.46 16.13 4.61
CA ILE A 42 6.09 15.12 3.74
C ILE A 42 7.58 14.95 4.05
N LYS A 43 8.30 16.04 4.35
CA LYS A 43 9.71 15.98 4.77
C LYS A 43 9.88 15.29 6.13
N GLY A 44 8.95 15.52 7.05
CA GLY A 44 8.88 14.80 8.33
C GLY A 44 8.75 13.30 8.10
N ARG A 45 7.77 12.89 7.29
CA ARG A 45 7.48 11.48 6.98
C ARG A 45 8.62 10.78 6.24
N ILE A 46 9.24 11.43 5.26
CA ILE A 46 10.43 10.90 4.57
C ILE A 46 11.57 10.63 5.57
N LYS A 47 11.82 11.57 6.49
CA LYS A 47 12.90 11.44 7.46
C LYS A 47 12.60 10.40 8.54
N GLU A 48 11.38 10.42 9.07
CA GLU A 48 10.93 9.54 10.15
C GLU A 48 10.92 8.08 9.72
N TYR A 49 10.46 7.80 8.49
CA TYR A 49 10.31 6.44 7.99
C TYR A 49 11.43 6.00 7.04
N GLY A 50 12.45 6.83 6.84
CA GLY A 50 13.63 6.48 6.04
C GLY A 50 13.32 6.21 4.57
N LEU A 51 12.31 6.89 4.00
CA LEU A 51 11.87 6.67 2.62
C LEU A 51 13.02 6.95 1.64
N ILE A 52 13.16 6.07 0.65
CA ILE A 52 14.23 6.10 -0.34
C ILE A 52 13.74 6.77 -1.62
N LYS A 53 14.49 7.77 -2.08
CA LYS A 53 14.18 8.46 -3.34
C LYS A 53 14.39 7.52 -4.53
N ASN A 54 13.45 7.53 -5.47
CA ASN A 54 13.34 6.65 -6.64
C ASN A 54 12.93 5.20 -6.35
N ASP A 55 12.76 4.83 -5.08
CA ASP A 55 12.17 3.54 -4.68
C ASP A 55 10.76 3.79 -4.13
N ASP A 56 10.65 4.62 -3.10
CA ASP A 56 9.38 4.90 -2.41
C ASP A 56 8.68 6.15 -2.94
N PHE A 57 9.45 7.12 -3.46
CA PHE A 57 8.93 8.38 -3.94
C PHE A 57 9.77 9.07 -5.03
N LEU A 58 9.11 9.90 -5.83
CA LEU A 58 9.73 10.84 -6.78
C LEU A 58 9.48 12.29 -6.35
N ILE A 59 10.43 13.16 -6.70
CA ILE A 59 10.32 14.61 -6.49
C ILE A 59 10.20 15.27 -7.86
N PHE A 60 9.27 16.19 -8.00
CA PHE A 60 9.13 17.01 -9.20
C PHE A 60 8.81 18.47 -8.84
N ASP A 61 9.14 19.38 -9.74
CA ASP A 61 8.74 20.78 -9.60
C ASP A 61 7.24 20.88 -9.90
N SER A 62 6.47 21.37 -8.94
CA SER A 62 5.06 21.70 -9.14
C SER A 62 4.91 22.84 -10.13
N SER A 63 3.86 22.79 -10.94
CA SER A 63 3.41 23.92 -11.75
C SER A 63 2.78 25.05 -10.92
N GLU A 64 2.51 24.81 -9.62
CA GLU A 64 1.92 25.80 -8.73
C GLU A 64 2.98 26.75 -8.14
N PHE A 65 2.94 28.01 -8.57
CA PHE A 65 3.73 29.10 -8.01
C PHE A 65 3.13 29.57 -6.68
N ARG A 66 3.30 28.77 -5.61
CA ARG A 66 2.93 29.21 -4.27
C ARG A 66 3.88 30.34 -3.83
N ASN A 67 3.33 31.55 -3.68
CA ASN A 67 3.97 32.80 -3.22
C ASN A 67 4.63 33.69 -4.28
N GLN A 68 4.03 33.85 -5.46
CA GLN A 68 4.29 35.02 -6.31
C GLN A 68 3.09 35.99 -6.24
N SER A 69 2.90 36.72 -5.14
CA SER A 69 2.07 37.94 -5.21
C SER A 69 2.92 39.05 -5.83
N THR A 70 2.88 39.20 -7.15
CA THR A 70 3.49 40.34 -7.84
C THR A 70 2.73 41.65 -7.65
N ASN A 71 1.58 41.65 -6.96
CA ASN A 71 0.83 42.88 -6.67
C ASN A 71 0.92 43.23 -5.18
N ASN A 72 2.10 43.64 -4.71
CA ASN A 72 2.19 44.56 -3.59
C ASN A 72 2.60 45.92 -4.16
N GLU A 73 1.63 46.77 -4.46
CA GLU A 73 1.83 48.22 -4.65
C GLU A 73 2.21 48.83 -3.29
N GLN A 74 3.40 48.52 -2.79
CA GLN A 74 4.02 49.28 -1.72
C GLN A 74 5.15 50.09 -2.33
N GLN A 75 4.82 51.36 -2.55
CA GLN A 75 5.68 52.44 -3.01
C GLN A 75 6.74 52.79 -1.95
N ILE A 76 7.59 51.83 -1.57
CA ILE A 76 8.80 52.08 -0.79
C ILE A 76 9.91 51.18 -1.35
N LYS A 77 10.98 51.81 -1.84
CA LYS A 77 12.14 51.18 -2.48
C LYS A 77 12.96 50.36 -1.48
N TRP A 78 12.46 49.19 -1.12
CA TRP A 78 13.24 48.10 -0.54
C TRP A 78 13.21 46.92 -1.52
N THR A 79 14.18 46.84 -2.43
CA THR A 79 14.37 45.65 -3.26
C THR A 79 15.00 44.57 -2.39
N THR A 80 14.21 43.68 -1.79
CA THR A 80 14.75 42.48 -1.17
C THR A 80 15.30 41.59 -2.30
N LYS A 81 16.62 41.38 -2.33
CA LYS A 81 17.29 40.37 -3.20
C LYS A 81 16.97 38.92 -2.77
N ARG A 82 15.80 38.68 -2.18
CA ARG A 82 15.40 37.39 -1.60
C ARG A 82 14.03 37.02 -2.15
N GLY A 83 14.01 36.61 -3.40
CA GLY A 83 12.79 36.20 -4.10
C GLY A 83 13.13 35.65 -5.47
N GLY A 84 13.91 34.56 -5.51
CA GLY A 84 14.03 33.75 -6.72
C GLY A 84 12.77 32.92 -6.92
N ASP A 85 12.51 32.53 -8.16
CA ASP A 85 11.45 31.59 -8.56
C ASP A 85 11.63 30.27 -7.79
N ARG A 86 10.98 30.16 -6.63
CA ARG A 86 10.93 28.91 -5.86
C ARG A 86 9.67 28.20 -6.28
N LYS A 87 9.78 27.41 -7.35
CA LYS A 87 8.77 26.42 -7.70
C LYS A 87 8.48 25.57 -6.47
N SER A 88 7.20 25.36 -6.17
CA SER A 88 6.84 24.48 -5.07
C SER A 88 7.23 23.05 -5.43
N THR A 89 7.75 22.28 -4.48
CA THR A 89 8.18 20.89 -4.72
C THR A 89 7.04 19.94 -4.44
N ASP A 90 6.73 19.06 -5.38
CA ASP A 90 5.72 18.03 -5.25
C ASP A 90 6.34 16.63 -5.23
N TYR A 91 5.58 15.69 -4.65
CA TYR A 91 6.03 14.34 -4.40
C TYR A 91 5.00 13.35 -4.95
N ILE A 92 5.48 12.33 -5.64
CA ILE A 92 4.71 11.15 -6.05
C ILE A 92 5.18 10.00 -5.19
N LEU A 93 4.25 9.28 -4.58
CA LEU A 93 4.52 8.12 -3.73
C LEU A 93 4.14 6.84 -4.47
N THR A 94 4.84 5.75 -4.20
CA THR A 94 4.31 4.43 -4.56
C THR A 94 3.01 4.17 -3.79
N ILE A 95 2.15 3.32 -4.36
CA ILE A 95 0.88 2.98 -3.70
C ILE A 95 1.10 2.33 -2.32
N GLY A 96 2.13 1.49 -2.16
CA GLY A 96 2.48 0.87 -0.87
C GLY A 96 2.82 1.93 0.17
N THR A 97 3.76 2.84 -0.15
CA THR A 97 4.14 3.94 0.74
C THR A 97 2.94 4.86 1.06
N ALA A 98 2.07 5.13 0.08
CA ALA A 98 0.88 5.95 0.31
C ALA A 98 -0.12 5.29 1.29
N LYS A 99 -0.36 3.99 1.15
CA LYS A 99 -1.19 3.20 2.08
C LYS A 99 -0.61 3.22 3.50
N GLU A 100 0.68 2.96 3.64
CA GLU A 100 1.37 2.99 4.93
C GLU A 100 1.21 4.34 5.63
N LEU A 101 1.48 5.43 4.91
CA LEU A 101 1.30 6.77 5.45
C LEU A 101 -0.15 7.07 5.83
N ALA A 102 -1.14 6.54 5.09
CA ALA A 102 -2.54 6.68 5.44
C ALA A 102 -2.86 5.98 6.77
N ILE A 103 -2.45 4.71 6.92
CA ILE A 103 -2.64 3.92 8.14
C ILE A 103 -2.00 4.63 9.34
N LEU A 104 -0.76 5.08 9.20
CA LEU A 104 -0.03 5.74 10.28
C LEU A 104 -0.70 7.03 10.75
N ASN A 105 -1.25 7.82 9.82
CA ASN A 105 -1.96 9.05 10.17
C ASN A 105 -3.34 8.78 10.75
N LEU A 106 -4.09 7.80 10.24
CA LEU A 106 -5.45 7.48 10.70
C LEU A 106 -5.46 6.80 12.07
N TYR A 107 -4.53 5.87 12.29
CA TYR A 107 -4.50 5.06 13.52
C TYR A 107 -3.52 5.56 14.58
N GLN A 108 -2.80 6.66 14.34
CA GLN A 108 -1.72 7.16 15.22
C GLN A 108 -0.77 6.03 15.68
N ALA A 109 -0.59 5.03 14.82
CA ALA A 109 0.10 3.81 15.18
C ALA A 109 1.61 4.06 15.22
N ASP A 110 2.25 3.71 16.34
CA ASP A 110 3.72 3.71 16.46
C ASP A 110 4.30 2.39 15.94
N ILE A 111 3.86 1.99 14.74
CA ILE A 111 4.31 0.76 14.08
C ILE A 111 5.32 1.16 13.00
N PRO A 112 6.54 0.59 12.99
CA PRO A 112 7.49 0.84 11.93
C PRO A 112 6.92 0.41 10.56
N THR A 113 7.04 1.26 9.54
CA THR A 113 6.57 1.00 8.16
C THR A 113 7.03 -0.34 7.61
N HIS A 114 8.30 -0.71 7.86
CA HIS A 114 8.86 -1.98 7.41
C HIS A 114 8.13 -3.22 7.97
N HIS A 115 7.52 -3.13 9.17
CA HIS A 115 6.70 -4.22 9.70
C HIS A 115 5.36 -4.37 8.95
N LEU A 116 4.77 -3.26 8.49
CA LEU A 116 3.52 -3.29 7.72
C LEU A 116 3.76 -3.90 6.33
N LEU A 117 4.82 -3.44 5.64
CA LEU A 117 5.25 -4.02 4.37
C LEU A 117 5.60 -5.51 4.50
N GLN A 118 6.32 -5.87 5.57
CA GLN A 118 6.66 -7.27 5.86
C GLN A 118 5.41 -8.12 6.11
N ALA A 119 4.41 -7.58 6.82
CA ALA A 119 3.14 -8.27 7.02
C ALA A 119 2.41 -8.51 5.69
N GLU A 120 2.29 -7.49 4.83
CA GLU A 120 1.65 -7.61 3.50
C GLU A 120 2.35 -8.68 2.64
N ASN A 121 3.69 -8.62 2.54
CA ASN A 121 4.49 -9.62 1.82
C ASN A 121 4.28 -11.03 2.38
N HIS A 122 4.28 -11.20 3.71
CA HIS A 122 4.03 -12.51 4.32
C HIS A 122 2.61 -13.02 4.04
N PHE A 123 1.61 -12.14 4.00
CA PHE A 123 0.25 -12.54 3.64
C PHE A 123 0.16 -12.98 2.17
N GLU A 124 0.86 -12.31 1.25
CA GLU A 124 0.94 -12.74 -0.15
C GLU A 124 1.64 -14.10 -0.31
N GLU A 125 2.78 -14.30 0.37
CA GLU A 125 3.50 -15.57 0.40
C GLU A 125 2.63 -16.71 0.96
N LEU A 126 1.86 -16.44 2.02
CA LEU A 126 0.91 -17.38 2.60
C LEU A 126 -0.20 -17.73 1.61
N GLN A 127 -0.77 -16.75 0.91
CA GLN A 127 -1.80 -16.98 -0.09
C GLN A 127 -1.30 -17.90 -1.22
N GLN A 128 -0.10 -17.64 -1.74
CA GLN A 128 0.49 -18.46 -2.79
C GLN A 128 0.80 -19.88 -2.30
N SER A 129 1.37 -20.01 -1.11
CA SER A 129 1.68 -21.31 -0.50
C SER A 129 0.42 -22.16 -0.31
N ILE A 130 -0.69 -21.55 0.12
CA ILE A 130 -1.98 -22.22 0.24
C ILE A 130 -2.48 -22.70 -1.12
N LEU A 131 -2.44 -21.83 -2.15
CA LEU A 131 -2.93 -22.18 -3.48
C LEU A 131 -2.13 -23.34 -4.10
N TYR A 132 -0.80 -23.27 -4.04
CA TYR A 132 0.07 -24.35 -4.51
C TYR A 132 -0.11 -25.63 -3.70
N GLY A 133 -0.27 -25.51 -2.38
CA GLY A 133 -0.53 -26.64 -1.49
C GLY A 133 -1.82 -27.38 -1.84
N ILE A 134 -2.92 -26.65 -2.08
CA ILE A 134 -4.21 -27.22 -2.51
C ILE A 134 -4.05 -27.95 -3.85
N GLY A 135 -3.34 -27.35 -4.81
CA GLY A 135 -3.07 -27.98 -6.11
C GLY A 135 -2.25 -29.28 -5.98
N ALA A 136 -1.20 -29.27 -5.15
CA ALA A 136 -0.38 -30.45 -4.89
C ALA A 136 -1.19 -31.58 -4.23
N ILE A 137 -2.06 -31.26 -3.28
CA ILE A 137 -2.98 -32.22 -2.65
C ILE A 137 -3.91 -32.83 -3.69
N GLY A 138 -4.49 -32.02 -4.57
CA GLY A 138 -5.36 -32.50 -5.65
C GLY A 138 -4.65 -33.49 -6.58
N ASN A 139 -3.41 -33.20 -6.97
CA ASN A 139 -2.59 -34.10 -7.79
C ASN A 139 -2.32 -35.44 -7.09
N LEU A 140 -1.99 -35.42 -5.80
CA LEU A 140 -1.76 -36.63 -5.01
C LEU A 140 -3.03 -37.46 -4.85
N MET A 141 -4.18 -36.82 -4.62
CA MET A 141 -5.48 -37.48 -4.55
C MET A 141 -5.83 -38.17 -5.86
N PHE A 142 -5.60 -37.50 -7.00
CA PHE A 142 -5.80 -38.09 -8.32
C PHE A 142 -4.92 -39.33 -8.52
N TRP A 143 -3.62 -39.20 -8.24
CA TRP A 143 -2.67 -40.33 -8.33
C TRP A 143 -3.07 -41.50 -7.42
N ALA A 144 -3.45 -41.23 -6.16
CA ALA A 144 -3.87 -42.25 -5.21
C ALA A 144 -5.15 -42.97 -5.67
N SER A 145 -6.05 -42.28 -6.37
CA SER A 145 -7.29 -42.87 -6.89
C SER A 145 -7.06 -43.83 -8.07
N GLU A 146 -6.00 -43.61 -8.85
CA GLU A 146 -5.63 -44.47 -9.99
C GLU A 146 -4.64 -45.58 -9.62
N ASN A 147 -4.08 -45.54 -8.41
CA ASN A 147 -3.07 -46.50 -7.99
C ASN A 147 -3.71 -47.78 -7.45
N GLU A 148 -3.59 -48.87 -8.21
CA GLU A 148 -4.09 -50.21 -7.85
C GLU A 148 -3.48 -50.77 -6.56
N SER A 149 -2.28 -50.33 -6.16
CA SER A 149 -1.63 -50.74 -4.92
C SER A 149 -2.09 -49.93 -3.70
N TYR A 150 -2.90 -48.89 -3.90
CA TYR A 150 -3.44 -48.06 -2.83
C TYR A 150 -4.73 -48.68 -2.29
N SER A 151 -4.70 -49.14 -1.03
CA SER A 151 -5.88 -49.79 -0.45
C SER A 151 -7.06 -48.81 -0.30
N GLU A 152 -8.27 -49.29 -0.54
CA GLU A 152 -9.50 -48.50 -0.40
C GLU A 152 -9.68 -47.95 1.03
N GLN A 153 -9.16 -48.65 2.03
CA GLN A 153 -9.23 -48.22 3.42
C GLN A 153 -8.28 -47.06 3.73
N ASN A 154 -7.06 -47.08 3.17
CA ASN A 154 -6.14 -45.95 3.26
C ASN A 154 -6.72 -44.74 2.51
N LEU A 155 -7.26 -44.96 1.30
CA LEU A 155 -7.93 -43.91 0.53
C LEU A 155 -9.03 -43.22 1.36
N LYS A 156 -9.92 -43.99 2.00
CA LYS A 156 -10.99 -43.43 2.83
C LYS A 156 -10.47 -42.66 4.04
N SER A 157 -9.42 -43.17 4.70
CA SER A 157 -8.80 -42.49 5.84
C SER A 157 -8.17 -41.17 5.44
N ASP A 158 -7.32 -41.18 4.40
CA ASP A 158 -6.58 -39.99 3.98
C ASP A 158 -7.51 -38.93 3.38
N MET A 159 -8.55 -39.35 2.64
CA MET A 159 -9.57 -38.42 2.12
C MET A 159 -10.33 -37.73 3.26
N ARG A 160 -10.54 -38.41 4.39
CA ARG A 160 -11.17 -37.82 5.57
C ARG A 160 -10.25 -36.80 6.25
N ASP A 161 -8.97 -37.12 6.40
CA ASP A 161 -7.99 -36.23 7.03
C ASP A 161 -7.73 -34.99 6.17
N ILE A 162 -7.62 -35.15 4.84
CA ILE A 162 -7.55 -34.05 3.88
C ILE A 162 -8.81 -33.18 3.96
N GLY A 163 -10.00 -33.79 4.00
CA GLY A 163 -11.26 -33.07 4.14
C GLY A 163 -11.33 -32.24 5.42
N TYR A 164 -10.85 -32.80 6.54
CA TYR A 164 -10.79 -32.07 7.82
C TYR A 164 -9.81 -30.89 7.76
N LEU A 165 -8.63 -31.09 7.17
CA LEU A 165 -7.63 -30.04 6.99
C LEU A 165 -8.19 -28.88 6.15
N LEU A 166 -8.84 -29.18 5.03
CA LEU A 166 -9.44 -28.16 4.16
C LEU A 166 -10.56 -27.39 4.86
N ALA A 167 -11.34 -28.04 5.73
CA ALA A 167 -12.36 -27.38 6.54
C ALA A 167 -11.74 -26.39 7.55
N GLN A 168 -10.64 -26.76 8.22
CA GLN A 168 -9.93 -25.85 9.13
C GLN A 168 -9.29 -24.68 8.37
N LEU A 169 -8.69 -24.96 7.22
CA LEU A 169 -8.07 -23.95 6.37
C LEU A 169 -9.09 -22.92 5.88
N ARG A 170 -10.31 -23.36 5.52
CA ARG A 170 -11.42 -22.47 5.15
C ARG A 170 -11.73 -21.49 6.28
N ASP A 171 -11.77 -21.96 7.52
CA ASP A 171 -12.12 -21.11 8.67
C ASP A 171 -11.04 -20.06 8.94
N VAL A 172 -9.76 -20.44 8.81
CA VAL A 172 -8.62 -19.49 8.87
C VAL A 172 -8.68 -18.47 7.73
N ALA A 173 -8.94 -18.92 6.50
CA ALA A 173 -9.07 -18.03 5.35
C ALA A 173 -10.24 -17.05 5.51
N CYS A 174 -11.39 -17.53 5.99
CA CYS A 174 -12.57 -16.70 6.28
C CYS A 174 -12.26 -15.64 7.35
N PHE A 175 -11.57 -16.03 8.43
CA PHE A 175 -11.13 -15.09 9.45
C PHE A 175 -10.21 -14.00 8.85
N ALA A 176 -9.21 -14.38 8.06
CA ALA A 176 -8.31 -13.43 7.41
C ALA A 176 -9.05 -12.48 6.44
N SER A 177 -9.94 -13.01 5.59
CA SER A 177 -10.74 -12.18 4.68
C SER A 177 -11.65 -11.21 5.41
N ASN A 178 -12.24 -11.61 6.54
CA ASN A 178 -13.06 -10.71 7.35
C ASN A 178 -12.22 -9.58 7.97
N GLN A 179 -10.98 -9.84 8.38
CA GLN A 179 -10.08 -8.79 8.86
C GLN A 179 -9.70 -7.80 7.75
N ILE A 180 -9.45 -8.27 6.54
CA ILE A 180 -9.15 -7.40 5.38
C ILE A 180 -10.35 -6.50 5.05
N ASN A 181 -11.55 -7.07 4.97
CA ASN A 181 -12.76 -6.29 4.68
C ASN A 181 -13.07 -5.22 5.74
N LEU A 182 -12.65 -5.44 7.00
CA LEU A 182 -12.78 -4.46 8.07
C LEU A 182 -11.79 -3.29 7.91
N LEU A 183 -10.61 -3.54 7.35
CA LEU A 183 -9.60 -2.52 7.06
C LEU A 183 -9.96 -1.69 5.82
N ASP A 184 -10.63 -2.28 4.82
CA ASP A 184 -11.07 -1.56 3.62
C ASP A 184 -12.34 -0.71 3.85
N ALA A 185 -13.05 -0.93 4.96
CA ALA A 185 -14.28 -0.21 5.32
C ALA A 185 -14.04 1.07 6.14
N THR A 186 -12.78 1.39 6.49
CA THR A 186 -12.37 2.56 7.27
C THR A 186 -11.56 3.55 6.44
#